data_AF-A0A248YPH3-F1
#
_entry.id   AF-A0A248YPH3-F1
#
_cell.length_a   1.000
_cell.length_b   1.000
_cell.length_c   1.000
_cell.angle_alpha   90.00
_cell.angle_beta   90.00
_cell.angle_gamma   90.00
#
_symmetry.space_group_name_H-M   'P 1'
#
loop_
_entity.id
_entity.type
_entity.pdbx_description
1 polymer ?
#
loop_
_entity_poly.entity_id
_entity_poly.type
_entity_poly.pdbx_seq_one_letter_code
_entity_poly.pdbx_strand_id
1 'polypeptide(L)'
;MALGELETLGRVGAGVVVLVLNDRAYGAEIHHLRRHGLAEEVALFPRADLAGVARSLGVPAVTWEHGDDIGRLAEELPTNGPVLVDAQVTRAVVADKFARSSG
;
A
#
# COMPACT_ATOMS: atom_id res chain seq x y z
N MET A 1 -1.40 -10.61 -2.26
CA MET A 1 -0.39 -11.19 -3.16
C MET A 1 -0.98 -11.22 -4.57
N ALA A 2 -0.48 -10.40 -5.50
CA ALA A 2 -0.89 -10.37 -6.92
C ALA A 2 0.06 -9.48 -7.77
N LEU A 3 1.35 -9.38 -7.39
CA LEU A 3 2.26 -8.40 -8.00
C LEU A 3 2.43 -8.61 -9.52
N GLY A 4 2.40 -9.85 -9.99
CA GLY A 4 2.51 -10.18 -11.41
C GLY A 4 1.39 -9.59 -12.28
N GLU A 5 0.23 -9.30 -11.70
CA GLU A 5 -0.90 -8.70 -12.43
C GLU A 5 -0.64 -7.24 -12.85
N LEU A 6 0.39 -6.59 -12.29
CA LEU A 6 0.82 -5.27 -12.75
C LEU A 6 1.31 -5.31 -14.20
N GLU A 7 1.94 -6.41 -14.64
CA GLU A 7 2.30 -6.58 -16.06
C GLU A 7 1.04 -6.55 -16.93
N THR A 8 0.00 -7.25 -16.51
CA THR A 8 -1.24 -7.35 -17.29
C THR A 8 -1.96 -6.02 -17.31
N LEU A 9 -1.97 -5.27 -16.21
CA LEU A 9 -2.47 -3.89 -16.20
C LEU A 9 -1.71 -3.00 -17.18
N GLY A 10 -0.37 -3.05 -17.17
CA GLY A 10 0.47 -2.30 -18.11
C GLY A 10 0.20 -2.66 -19.57
N ARG A 11 0.10 -3.95 -19.88
CA ARG A 11 -0.16 -4.45 -21.24
C ARG A 11 -1.57 -4.15 -21.76
N VAL A 12 -2.59 -4.28 -20.91
CA VAL A 12 -4.00 -4.03 -21.29
C VAL A 12 -4.34 -2.54 -21.29
N GLY A 13 -3.66 -1.74 -20.46
CA GLY A 13 -3.97 -0.32 -20.32
C GLY A 13 -5.33 -0.06 -19.67
N ALA A 14 -5.79 -0.97 -18.80
CA ALA A 14 -7.10 -0.85 -18.14
C ALA A 14 -7.13 0.37 -17.20
N GLY A 15 -8.25 1.11 -17.19
CA GLY A 15 -8.47 2.26 -16.30
C GLY A 15 -8.66 1.84 -14.85
N VAL A 16 -7.57 1.46 -14.17
CA VAL A 16 -7.58 0.93 -12.79
C VAL A 16 -6.60 1.71 -11.93
N VAL A 17 -7.06 2.15 -10.76
CA VAL A 17 -6.20 2.71 -9.71
C VAL A 17 -5.88 1.61 -8.69
N VAL A 18 -4.60 1.28 -8.54
CA VAL A 18 -4.11 0.37 -7.50
C VAL A 18 -3.56 1.21 -6.35
N LEU A 19 -4.34 1.37 -5.29
CA LEU A 19 -3.90 2.03 -4.06
C LEU A 19 -3.29 1.01 -3.09
N VAL A 20 -1.98 1.09 -2.89
CA VAL A 20 -1.27 0.28 -1.90
C VAL A 20 -1.16 1.08 -0.61
N LEU A 21 -1.86 0.62 0.44
CA LEU A 21 -1.67 1.14 1.79
C LEU A 21 -0.43 0.47 2.39
N ASN A 22 0.71 1.11 2.21
CA ASN A 22 2.03 0.56 2.54
C ASN A 22 2.43 0.95 3.96
N ASP A 23 2.13 0.08 4.91
CA ASP A 23 2.62 0.16 6.30
C ASP A 23 3.94 -0.59 6.50
N ARG A 24 4.52 -1.16 5.43
CA ARG A 24 5.72 -2.03 5.47
C ARG A 24 5.60 -3.16 6.51
N ALA A 25 4.43 -3.76 6.63
CA ALA A 25 4.21 -4.91 7.48
C ALA A 25 3.03 -5.77 7.05
N TYR A 26 2.90 -6.93 7.70
CA TYR A 26 1.58 -7.53 7.89
C TYR A 26 0.85 -6.76 9.00
N GLY A 27 0.20 -5.64 8.67
CA GLY A 27 -0.36 -4.71 9.66
C GLY A 27 -1.29 -5.34 10.69
N ALA A 28 -2.20 -6.23 10.29
CA ALA A 28 -3.07 -6.93 11.22
C ALA A 28 -2.30 -7.88 12.16
N GLU A 29 -1.25 -8.52 11.65
CA GLU A 29 -0.41 -9.47 12.40
C GLU A 29 0.42 -8.74 13.47
N ILE A 30 0.94 -7.54 13.18
CA ILE A 30 1.62 -6.71 14.18
C ILE A 30 0.72 -6.48 15.40
N HIS A 31 -0.55 -6.14 15.17
CA HIS A 31 -1.47 -5.88 16.28
C HIS A 31 -1.80 -7.17 17.06
N HIS A 32 -1.86 -8.31 16.39
CA HIS A 32 -2.03 -9.61 17.03
C HIS A 32 -0.82 -10.00 17.87
N LEU A 33 0.39 -9.94 17.31
CA LEU A 33 1.64 -10.27 18.00
C LEU A 33 1.87 -9.40 19.23
N ARG A 34 1.65 -8.08 19.11
CA ARG A 34 1.70 -7.13 20.25
C ARG A 34 0.77 -7.52 21.38
N ARG A 35 -0.48 -7.89 21.06
CA ARG A 35 -1.48 -8.31 22.05
C ARG A 35 -1.04 -9.58 22.81
N HIS A 36 -0.29 -10.46 22.15
CA HIS A 36 0.20 -11.71 22.74
C HIS A 36 1.61 -11.60 23.34
N GLY A 37 2.23 -10.42 23.33
CA GLY A 37 3.59 -10.22 23.84
C GLY A 37 4.66 -10.96 23.01
N LEU A 38 4.37 -11.22 21.73
CA LEU A 38 5.27 -11.90 20.80
C LEU A 38 6.09 -10.88 19.99
N ALA A 39 7.23 -11.33 19.48
CA ALA A 39 8.12 -10.55 18.64
C ALA A 39 7.41 -10.09 17.35
N GLU A 40 7.22 -8.78 17.19
CA GLU A 40 6.52 -8.19 16.04
C GLU A 40 7.39 -8.08 14.79
N GLU A 41 8.71 -8.23 14.95
CA GLU A 41 9.70 -8.03 13.90
C GLU A 41 9.51 -9.02 12.75
N VAL A 42 8.93 -10.19 13.03
CA VAL A 42 8.60 -11.22 12.03
C VAL A 42 7.53 -10.77 11.03
N ALA A 43 6.75 -9.75 11.39
CA ALA A 43 5.71 -9.17 10.54
C ALA A 43 6.19 -7.91 9.80
N LEU A 44 7.44 -7.48 9.97
CA LEU A 44 8.00 -6.30 9.33
C LEU A 44 8.61 -6.62 7.97
N PHE A 45 8.50 -5.65 7.06
CA PHE A 45 9.17 -5.70 5.76
C PHE A 45 10.25 -4.63 5.62
N PRO A 46 11.35 -4.93 4.90
CA PRO A 46 12.28 -3.90 4.47
C PRO A 46 11.59 -2.89 3.55
N ARG A 47 12.23 -1.73 3.34
CA ARG A 47 11.73 -0.75 2.37
C ARG A 47 11.83 -1.34 0.97
N ALA A 48 10.76 -1.23 0.18
CA ALA A 48 10.71 -1.61 -1.22
C ALA A 48 10.17 -0.44 -2.06
N ASP A 49 10.71 -0.23 -3.26
CA ASP A 49 10.22 0.77 -4.21
C ASP A 49 9.12 0.16 -5.09
N LEU A 50 7.91 0.08 -4.56
CA LEU A 50 6.78 -0.51 -5.28
C LEU A 50 6.38 0.33 -6.49
N ALA A 51 6.52 1.65 -6.41
CA ALA A 51 6.27 2.55 -7.53
C ALA A 51 7.28 2.32 -8.66
N GLY A 52 8.57 2.11 -8.34
CA GLY A 52 9.60 1.74 -9.31
C GLY A 52 9.29 0.40 -10.01
N VAL A 53 8.87 -0.61 -9.25
CA VAL A 53 8.45 -1.90 -9.81
C VAL A 53 7.27 -1.72 -10.77
N ALA A 54 6.23 -1.00 -10.37
CA ALA A 54 5.08 -0.74 -11.23
C ALA A 54 5.48 -0.03 -12.55
N ARG A 55 6.32 1.01 -12.45
CA ARG A 55 6.84 1.72 -13.63
C ARG A 55 7.62 0.80 -14.56
N SER A 56 8.43 -0.11 -14.01
CA SER A 56 9.18 -1.10 -14.81
C SER A 56 8.29 -2.08 -15.58
N LEU A 57 7.04 -2.26 -15.14
CA LEU A 57 6.02 -3.10 -15.76
C LEU A 57 5.04 -2.31 -16.63
N GLY A 58 5.33 -1.03 -16.92
CA GLY A 58 4.50 -0.18 -17.77
C GLY A 58 3.29 0.44 -17.09
N VAL A 59 3.21 0.40 -15.75
CA VAL A 59 2.15 1.05 -14.98
C VAL A 59 2.69 2.36 -14.39
N PRO A 60 2.17 3.54 -14.80
CA PRO A 60 2.45 4.80 -14.12
C PRO A 60 2.27 4.67 -12.62
N ALA A 61 3.18 5.24 -11.83
CA ALA A 61 3.08 5.13 -10.39
C ALA A 61 3.66 6.31 -9.65
N VAL A 62 3.02 6.63 -8.52
CA VAL A 62 3.40 7.69 -7.60
C VAL A 62 3.61 7.10 -6.21
N THR A 63 4.54 7.68 -5.47
CA THR A 63 4.68 7.43 -4.03
C THR A 63 4.09 8.62 -3.31
N TRP A 64 3.21 8.36 -2.35
CA TRP A 64 2.58 9.38 -1.52
C TRP A 64 2.98 9.16 -0.07
N GLU A 65 3.43 10.21 0.61
CA GLU A 65 3.89 10.18 1.99
C GLU A 65 2.98 10.99 2.92
N HIS A 66 3.06 10.71 4.22
CA HIS A 66 2.29 11.45 5.21
C HIS A 66 2.66 12.94 5.21
N GLY A 67 1.67 13.80 4.96
CA GLY A 67 1.86 15.24 4.84
C GLY A 67 1.74 15.75 3.40
N ASP A 68 1.76 14.85 2.41
CA ASP A 68 1.45 15.19 1.04
C ASP A 68 -0.03 15.58 0.89
N ASP A 69 -0.29 16.56 0.03
CA ASP A 69 -1.64 17.04 -0.24
C ASP A 69 -2.41 16.01 -1.08
N ILE A 70 -3.45 15.42 -0.49
CA ILE A 70 -4.28 14.43 -1.16
C ILE A 70 -5.15 15.02 -2.28
N GLY A 71 -5.50 16.31 -2.20
CA GLY A 71 -6.18 17.02 -3.28
C GLY A 71 -5.28 17.13 -4.50
N ARG A 72 -4.01 17.48 -4.28
CA ARG A 72 -2.99 17.52 -5.34
C ARG A 72 -2.72 16.15 -5.94
N LEU A 73 -2.69 15.09 -5.13
CA LEU A 73 -2.55 13.73 -5.64
C LEU A 73 -3.62 13.41 -6.69
N ALA A 74 -4.88 13.78 -6.46
CA ALA A 74 -5.96 13.53 -7.41
C ALA A 74 -5.77 14.25 -8.75
N GLU A 75 -5.12 15.42 -8.75
CA GLU A 75 -4.78 16.18 -9.96
C GLU A 75 -3.61 15.56 -10.74
N GLU A 76 -2.72 14.83 -10.04
CA GLU A 76 -1.55 14.18 -10.63
C GLU A 76 -1.86 12.79 -11.22
N LEU A 77 -3.01 12.19 -10.86
CA LEU A 77 -3.42 10.90 -11.41
C LEU A 77 -3.83 11.03 -12.89
N PRO A 78 -3.44 10.05 -13.74
CA PRO A 78 -3.88 10.06 -15.13
C PRO A 78 -5.39 9.86 -15.23
N THR A 79 -6.00 10.51 -16.22
CA THR A 79 -7.45 10.42 -16.47
C THR A 79 -7.85 9.14 -17.22
N ASN A 80 -6.88 8.39 -17.73
CA ASN A 80 -7.06 7.12 -18.41
C ASN A 80 -5.90 6.16 -18.14
N GLY A 81 -6.11 4.87 -18.39
CA GLY A 81 -5.12 3.84 -18.15
C GLY A 81 -4.87 3.53 -16.67
N PRO A 82 -3.94 2.61 -16.38
CA PRO A 82 -3.69 2.17 -15.01
C PRO A 82 -2.80 3.17 -14.28
N VAL A 83 -2.92 3.20 -12.95
CA VAL A 83 -1.96 3.89 -12.08
C VAL A 83 -1.82 3.16 -10.75
N LEU A 84 -0.60 3.11 -10.23
CA LEU A 84 -0.33 2.64 -8.87
C LEU A 84 0.01 3.82 -7.96
N VAL A 85 -0.65 3.88 -6.81
CA VAL A 85 -0.32 4.81 -5.73
C VAL A 85 0.25 4.01 -4.58
N ASP A 86 1.54 4.19 -4.31
CA ASP A 86 2.22 3.63 -3.15
C ASP A 86 2.11 4.60 -1.97
N ALA A 87 1.02 4.49 -1.20
CA ALA A 87 0.71 5.38 -0.08
C ALA A 87 1.37 4.87 1.21
N GLN A 88 2.39 5.59 1.68
CA GLN A 88 3.07 5.28 2.92
C GLN A 88 2.16 5.64 4.11
N VAL A 89 1.76 4.63 4.88
CA VAL A 89 0.85 4.79 6.02
C VAL A 89 1.50 4.38 7.33
N THR A 90 0.99 4.94 8.43
CA THR A 90 1.46 4.58 9.77
C THR A 90 0.90 3.23 10.23
N ARG A 91 1.71 2.50 10.98
CA ARG A 91 1.36 1.26 11.69
C ARG A 91 0.79 1.49 13.09
N ALA A 92 0.63 2.75 13.50
CA ALA A 92 0.23 3.12 14.86
C ALA A 92 -1.29 3.09 15.08
N VAL A 93 -2.09 3.16 14.02
CA VAL A 93 -3.55 3.26 14.11
C VAL A 93 -4.19 1.88 14.01
N VAL A 94 -4.95 1.51 15.03
CA VAL A 94 -5.73 0.26 15.07
C VAL A 94 -7.17 0.57 14.66
N ALA A 95 -7.70 -0.12 13.65
CA ALA A 95 -9.11 0.03 13.31
C ALA A 95 -10.00 -0.49 14.45
N ASP A 96 -11.11 0.20 14.73
CA ASP A 96 -12.08 -0.11 15.79
C ASP A 96 -12.45 -1.59 15.91
N LYS A 97 -12.63 -2.27 14.77
CA LYS A 97 -12.98 -3.69 14.72
C LYS A 97 -11.95 -4.59 15.42
N PHE A 98 -10.67 -4.22 15.37
CA PHE A 98 -9.59 -4.96 16.03
C PHE A 98 -9.47 -4.59 17.50
N ALA A 99 -9.78 -3.34 17.87
CA ALA A 99 -9.86 -2.93 19.28
C ALA A 99 -10.98 -3.66 20.03
N ARG A 100 -12.15 -3.85 19.39
CA ARG A 100 -13.35 -4.47 20.00
C ARG A 100 -13.33 -5.99 20.07
N SER A 101 -12.45 -6.69 19.35
CA SER A 101 -12.30 -8.16 19.42
C SER A 101 -11.58 -8.66 20.70
N SER A 102 -11.60 -7.84 21.74
CA SER A 102 -10.88 -8.04 23.00
C SER A 102 -11.79 -8.41 24.17
N GLY A 103 -13.05 -8.75 23.90
CA GLY A 103 -14.00 -9.29 24.89
C GLY A 103 -13.99 -10.81 24.90
#